data_AF-A0A177MEN5-F1
#
_entry.id   AF-A0A177MEN5-F1
#
_cell.length_a   1.000
_cell.length_b   1.000
_cell.length_c   1.000
_cell.angle_alpha   90.00
_cell.angle_beta   90.00
_cell.angle_gamma   90.00
#
_symmetry.space_group_name_H-M   'P 1'
#
loop_
_entity.id
_entity.type
_entity.pdbx_description
1 polymer ?
#
loop_
_entity_poly.entity_id
_entity_poly.type
_entity_poly.pdbx_seq_one_letter_code
_entity_poly.pdbx_strand_id
1 'polypeptide(L)'
;MNIKATLHAMLPHAGLGHLLETYLTWSGVGFICSFIASSLDKHSDVPYAAYYTSALNDAVGFKFWILLAVVGTLLFCLSLPVLYLSLHFPAMTEFSRRLRRFTYTFFLVAFDEGGLMIGILTANFIDTSERISLLANKSFLFSDVGFFTILALCLLNSLLWLFGEAIHSRNEQTYSGVVALLMKVPLRFSIPGYIVVTAVLANLVVSQ
;
A
#
# COMPACT_ATOMS: atom_id res chain seq x y z
N MET A 1 23.85 16.09 -13.84
CA MET A 1 23.09 15.63 -12.66
C MET A 1 23.35 14.13 -12.50
N ASN A 2 23.88 13.66 -11.37
CA ASN A 2 24.25 12.25 -11.20
C ASN A 2 23.00 11.42 -10.88
N ILE A 3 22.47 10.71 -11.89
CA ILE A 3 21.22 9.93 -11.82
C ILE A 3 21.24 8.94 -10.65
N LYS A 4 22.40 8.34 -10.34
CA LYS A 4 22.55 7.41 -9.21
C LYS A 4 22.35 8.10 -7.86
N ALA A 5 22.90 9.31 -7.70
CA ALA A 5 22.74 10.09 -6.47
C ALA A 5 21.28 10.53 -6.27
N THR A 6 20.59 10.90 -7.36
CA THR A 6 19.17 11.27 -7.31
C THR A 6 18.28 10.07 -6.96
N LEU A 7 18.53 8.90 -7.56
CA LEU A 7 17.82 7.66 -7.23
C LEU A 7 18.03 7.24 -5.78
N HIS A 8 19.26 7.32 -5.26
CA HIS A 8 19.50 7.04 -3.84
C HIS A 8 18.80 8.02 -2.90
N ALA A 9 18.72 9.30 -3.28
CA ALA A 9 18.02 10.30 -2.47
C ALA A 9 16.50 10.12 -2.45
N MET A 10 15.92 9.35 -3.39
CA MET A 10 14.49 9.02 -3.39
C MET A 10 14.15 7.85 -2.45
N LEU A 11 15.14 7.05 -2.07
CA LEU A 11 14.92 5.89 -1.21
C LEU A 11 14.68 6.34 0.23
N PRO A 12 13.67 5.78 0.92
CA PRO A 12 13.46 6.06 2.33
C PRO A 12 14.56 5.42 3.19
N HIS A 13 14.72 5.90 4.42
CA HIS A 13 15.75 5.40 5.34
C HIS A 13 15.67 3.90 5.63
N ALA A 14 14.46 3.32 5.59
CA ALA A 14 14.26 1.88 5.75
C ALA A 14 14.96 1.03 4.67
N GLY A 15 15.18 1.60 3.47
CA GLY A 15 15.88 0.94 2.38
C GLY A 15 15.07 -0.18 1.69
N LEU A 16 15.50 -0.56 0.49
CA LEU A 16 14.81 -1.58 -0.32
C LEU A 16 14.87 -3.00 0.27
N GLY A 17 15.84 -3.28 1.14
CA GLY A 17 15.93 -4.55 1.84
C GLY A 17 14.72 -4.78 2.75
N HIS A 18 14.33 -3.77 3.52
CA HIS A 18 13.12 -3.82 4.35
C HIS A 18 11.87 -4.01 3.51
N LEU A 19 11.72 -3.25 2.41
CA LEU A 19 10.62 -3.45 1.46
C LEU A 19 10.53 -4.92 1.04
N LEU A 20 11.62 -5.49 0.53
CA LEU A 20 11.64 -6.86 0.03
C LEU A 20 11.29 -7.88 1.12
N GLU A 21 11.86 -7.74 2.32
CA GLU A 21 11.60 -8.63 3.45
C GLU A 21 10.13 -8.59 3.88
N THR A 22 9.58 -7.40 4.12
CA THR A 22 8.18 -7.24 4.54
C THR A 22 7.22 -7.72 3.44
N TYR A 23 7.54 -7.42 2.17
CA TYR A 23 6.73 -7.86 1.04
C TYR A 23 6.68 -9.39 0.94
N LEU A 24 7.85 -10.05 0.93
CA LEU A 24 7.97 -11.50 0.86
C LEU A 24 7.29 -12.17 2.06
N THR A 25 7.36 -11.56 3.23
CA THR A 25 6.71 -12.05 4.45
C THR A 25 5.19 -12.08 4.25
N TRP A 26 4.57 -10.95 3.94
CA TRP A 26 3.10 -10.89 3.84
C TRP A 26 2.56 -11.62 2.62
N SER A 27 3.22 -11.51 1.47
CA SER A 27 2.84 -12.30 0.30
C SER A 27 3.05 -13.79 0.51
N GLY A 28 4.12 -14.18 1.21
CA GLY A 28 4.39 -15.57 1.56
C GLY A 28 3.34 -16.13 2.51
N VAL A 29 2.96 -15.38 3.54
CA VAL A 29 1.85 -15.74 4.45
C VAL A 29 0.57 -15.94 3.66
N GLY A 30 0.18 -14.97 2.82
CA GLY A 30 -1.04 -15.08 1.99
C GLY A 30 -1.02 -16.30 1.07
N PHE A 31 0.12 -16.56 0.44
CA PHE A 31 0.32 -17.69 -0.46
C PHE A 31 0.19 -19.04 0.27
N ILE A 32 0.93 -19.22 1.37
CA ILE A 32 0.94 -20.47 2.15
C ILE A 32 -0.43 -20.73 2.76
N CYS A 33 -1.08 -19.69 3.32
CA CYS A 33 -2.43 -19.82 3.88
C CYS A 33 -3.44 -20.26 2.82
N SER A 34 -3.39 -19.69 1.61
CA SER A 34 -4.27 -20.08 0.50
C SER A 34 -4.03 -21.53 0.08
N PHE A 35 -2.76 -21.96 -0.02
CA PHE A 35 -2.40 -23.34 -0.36
C PHE A 35 -2.86 -24.35 0.70
N ILE A 36 -2.62 -24.07 1.99
CA ILE A 36 -3.08 -24.94 3.10
C ILE A 36 -4.61 -25.03 3.10
N ALA A 37 -5.30 -23.90 2.91
CA ALA A 37 -6.76 -23.88 2.87
C ALA A 37 -7.30 -24.72 1.69
N SER A 38 -6.72 -24.57 0.49
CA SER A 38 -7.06 -25.40 -0.69
C SER A 38 -6.79 -26.89 -0.46
N SER A 39 -5.73 -27.23 0.26
CA SER A 39 -5.41 -28.62 0.61
C SER A 39 -6.42 -29.20 1.61
N LEU A 40 -6.82 -28.43 2.62
CA LEU A 40 -7.85 -28.83 3.58
C LEU A 40 -9.19 -29.09 2.87
N ASP A 41 -9.55 -28.25 1.90
CA ASP A 41 -10.77 -28.42 1.08
C ASP A 41 -10.86 -29.72 0.30
N LYS A 42 -9.70 -30.33 -0.03
CA LYS A 42 -9.65 -31.64 -0.70
C LYS A 42 -9.98 -32.78 0.27
N HIS A 43 -9.88 -32.56 1.58
CA HIS A 43 -10.02 -33.59 2.61
C HIS A 43 -11.25 -33.39 3.52
N SER A 44 -11.96 -32.27 3.39
CA SER A 44 -13.17 -31.98 4.18
C SER A 44 -14.41 -31.84 3.30
N ASP A 45 -15.54 -32.37 3.77
CA ASP A 45 -16.85 -32.20 3.12
C ASP A 45 -17.33 -30.73 3.11
N VAL A 46 -16.76 -29.90 3.98
CA VAL A 46 -16.97 -28.45 4.03
C VAL A 46 -15.81 -27.76 3.29
N PRO A 47 -16.06 -26.81 2.37
CA PRO A 47 -15.00 -26.02 1.75
C PRO A 47 -14.48 -24.97 2.77
N TYR A 48 -13.51 -25.38 3.58
CA TYR A 48 -12.69 -24.55 4.49
C TYR A 48 -12.09 -23.31 3.80
N ALA A 49 -11.48 -23.44 2.63
CA ALA A 49 -10.96 -22.32 1.88
C ALA A 49 -12.10 -21.37 1.55
N ALA A 50 -13.24 -21.84 1.06
CA ALA A 50 -14.38 -20.96 0.79
C ALA A 50 -14.94 -20.30 2.06
N TYR A 51 -14.96 -21.00 3.20
CA TYR A 51 -15.40 -20.45 4.48
C TYR A 51 -14.46 -19.34 4.99
N TYR A 52 -13.15 -19.61 5.05
CA TYR A 52 -12.18 -18.65 5.55
C TYR A 52 -11.90 -17.52 4.55
N THR A 53 -11.88 -17.79 3.25
CA THR A 53 -11.75 -16.73 2.25
C THR A 53 -13.02 -15.91 2.11
N SER A 54 -14.23 -16.48 2.27
CA SER A 54 -15.45 -15.66 2.40
C SER A 54 -15.39 -14.83 3.68
N ALA A 55 -15.06 -15.41 4.83
CA ALA A 55 -14.93 -14.66 6.09
C ALA A 55 -13.85 -13.56 6.02
N LEU A 56 -12.71 -13.82 5.36
CA LEU A 56 -11.65 -12.84 5.16
C LEU A 56 -12.07 -11.76 4.14
N ASN A 57 -12.76 -12.14 3.06
CA ASN A 57 -13.27 -11.20 2.06
C ASN A 57 -14.45 -10.36 2.61
N ASP A 58 -15.21 -10.91 3.55
CA ASP A 58 -16.29 -10.24 4.28
C ASP A 58 -15.75 -9.34 5.41
N ALA A 59 -14.62 -9.71 6.04
CA ALA A 59 -14.01 -8.94 7.14
C ALA A 59 -12.96 -7.91 6.69
N VAL A 60 -12.14 -8.24 5.69
CA VAL A 60 -10.99 -7.47 5.19
C VAL A 60 -10.94 -7.63 3.66
N GLY A 61 -12.05 -7.26 3.01
CA GLY A 61 -12.19 -7.38 1.57
C GLY A 61 -11.36 -6.35 0.78
N PHE A 62 -11.25 -6.56 -0.53
CA PHE A 62 -10.58 -5.65 -1.46
C PHE A 62 -11.00 -4.17 -1.31
N LYS A 63 -12.30 -3.92 -1.11
CA LYS A 63 -12.82 -2.56 -0.91
C LYS A 63 -12.26 -1.90 0.35
N PHE A 64 -11.98 -2.69 1.39
CA PHE A 64 -11.35 -2.20 2.62
C PHE A 64 -9.87 -1.85 2.36
N TRP A 65 -9.14 -2.67 1.61
CA TRP A 65 -7.77 -2.33 1.18
C TRP A 65 -7.72 -1.04 0.35
N ILE A 66 -8.60 -0.89 -0.65
CA ILE A 66 -8.73 0.37 -1.42
C ILE A 66 -9.01 1.53 -0.47
N LEU A 67 -9.98 1.38 0.44
CA LEU A 67 -10.35 2.43 1.37
C LEU A 67 -9.15 2.89 2.20
N LEU A 68 -8.35 1.96 2.72
CA LEU A 68 -7.12 2.29 3.46
C LEU A 68 -6.10 3.02 2.58
N ALA A 69 -5.88 2.55 1.35
CA ALA A 69 -4.96 3.19 0.40
C ALA A 69 -5.40 4.62 0.02
N VAL A 70 -6.71 4.80 -0.23
CA VAL A 70 -7.32 6.10 -0.55
C VAL A 70 -7.20 7.06 0.63
N VAL A 71 -7.62 6.62 1.82
CA VAL A 71 -7.53 7.45 3.04
C VAL A 71 -6.08 7.80 3.34
N GLY A 72 -5.15 6.84 3.25
CA GLY A 72 -3.71 7.08 3.40
C GLY A 72 -3.19 8.11 2.41
N THR A 73 -3.60 8.05 1.15
CA THR A 73 -3.20 9.00 0.10
C THR A 73 -3.75 10.41 0.34
N LEU A 74 -5.01 10.54 0.77
CA LEU A 74 -5.60 11.83 1.13
C LEU A 74 -4.92 12.44 2.36
N LEU A 75 -4.67 11.61 3.38
CA LEU A 75 -3.90 12.02 4.57
C LEU A 75 -2.48 12.41 4.19
N PHE A 76 -1.85 11.72 3.25
CA PHE A 76 -0.53 12.09 2.73
C PHE A 76 -0.55 13.46 2.08
N CYS A 77 -1.52 13.73 1.19
CA CYS A 77 -1.69 15.04 0.59
C CYS A 77 -1.82 16.11 1.67
N LEU A 78 -2.66 15.90 2.69
CA LEU A 78 -2.84 16.82 3.81
C LEU A 78 -1.59 16.95 4.71
N SER A 79 -0.79 15.89 4.84
CA SER A 79 0.41 15.88 5.67
C SER A 79 1.56 16.70 5.09
N LEU A 80 1.68 16.81 3.76
CA LEU A 80 2.74 17.55 3.08
C LEU A 80 2.73 19.07 3.38
N PRO A 81 1.61 19.82 3.27
CA PRO A 81 1.58 21.23 3.61
C PRO A 81 1.78 21.46 5.11
N VAL A 82 1.24 20.58 5.97
CA VAL A 82 1.45 20.65 7.42
C VAL A 82 2.93 20.44 7.77
N LEU A 83 3.58 19.48 7.11
CA LEU A 83 5.02 19.26 7.23
C LEU A 83 5.79 20.51 6.81
N TYR A 84 5.49 21.06 5.64
CA TYR A 84 6.13 22.28 5.15
C TYR A 84 5.98 23.44 6.15
N LEU A 85 4.76 23.68 6.65
CA LEU A 85 4.50 24.72 7.65
C LEU A 85 5.29 24.47 8.94
N SER A 86 5.43 23.22 9.38
CA SER A 86 6.20 22.91 10.58
C SER A 86 7.70 23.20 10.48
N LEU A 87 8.26 23.28 9.26
CA LEU A 87 9.65 23.70 9.06
C LEU A 87 9.86 25.21 9.29
N HIS A 88 8.79 26.00 9.16
CA HIS A 88 8.82 27.46 9.34
C HIS A 88 8.19 27.91 10.67
N PHE A 89 7.29 27.11 11.23
CA PHE A 89 6.56 27.40 12.46
C PHE A 89 6.79 26.27 13.49
N PRO A 90 7.69 26.47 14.47
CA PRO A 90 8.02 25.45 15.47
C PRO A 90 6.81 24.91 16.23
N ALA A 91 5.77 25.73 16.45
CA ALA A 91 4.53 25.35 17.11
C ALA A 91 3.78 24.19 16.41
N MET A 92 3.99 24.00 15.10
CA MET A 92 3.32 22.95 14.32
C MET A 92 4.10 21.63 14.27
N THR A 93 5.31 21.57 14.85
CA THR A 93 6.22 20.41 14.75
C THR A 93 5.60 19.13 15.31
N GLU A 94 4.98 19.21 16.50
CA GLU A 94 4.39 18.04 17.14
C GLU A 94 3.12 17.58 16.43
N PHE A 95 2.28 18.52 15.98
CA PHE A 95 1.09 18.20 15.18
C PHE A 95 1.49 17.52 13.86
N SER A 96 2.47 18.08 13.14
CA SER A 96 3.06 17.49 11.94
C SER A 96 3.58 16.09 12.20
N ARG A 97 4.36 15.87 13.28
CA ARG A 97 4.87 14.54 13.65
C ARG A 97 3.74 13.53 13.86
N ARG A 98 2.69 13.89 14.59
CA ARG A 98 1.54 13.01 14.85
C ARG A 98 0.76 12.69 13.57
N LEU A 99 0.52 13.70 12.75
CA LEU A 99 -0.18 13.54 11.47
C LEU A 99 0.61 12.64 10.51
N ARG A 100 1.94 12.81 10.42
CA ARG A 100 2.82 11.95 9.61
C ARG A 100 2.81 10.51 10.12
N ARG A 101 2.89 10.30 11.44
CA ARG A 101 2.80 8.97 12.05
C ARG A 101 1.44 8.33 11.78
N PHE A 102 0.36 9.10 11.87
CA PHE A 102 -0.99 8.60 11.60
C PHE A 102 -1.15 8.20 10.12
N THR A 103 -0.67 9.05 9.20
CA THR A 103 -0.62 8.79 7.76
C THR A 103 0.20 7.52 7.45
N TYR A 104 1.36 7.38 8.08
CA TYR A 104 2.21 6.20 7.96
C TYR A 104 1.48 4.91 8.34
N THR A 105 0.73 4.91 9.45
CA THR A 105 -0.04 3.72 9.86
C THR A 105 -1.03 3.29 8.78
N PHE A 106 -1.71 4.22 8.09
CA PHE A 106 -2.60 3.85 6.98
C PHE A 106 -1.84 3.20 5.82
N PHE A 107 -0.68 3.74 5.44
CA PHE A 107 0.13 3.13 4.39
C PHE A 107 0.69 1.77 4.79
N LEU A 108 1.12 1.61 6.05
CA LEU A 108 1.65 0.35 6.54
C LEU A 108 0.58 -0.74 6.54
N VAL A 109 -0.61 -0.46 7.10
CA VAL A 109 -1.71 -1.42 7.10
C VAL A 109 -2.17 -1.72 5.68
N ALA A 110 -2.30 -0.70 4.82
CA ALA A 110 -2.64 -0.92 3.42
C ALA A 110 -1.59 -1.77 2.70
N PHE A 111 -0.30 -1.57 2.99
CA PHE A 111 0.78 -2.34 2.39
C PHE A 111 0.77 -3.81 2.82
N ASP A 112 0.61 -4.06 4.12
CA ASP A 112 0.59 -5.40 4.70
C ASP A 112 -0.60 -6.20 4.16
N GLU A 113 -1.80 -5.61 4.16
CA GLU A 113 -3.01 -6.21 3.59
C GLU A 113 -2.88 -6.43 2.08
N GLY A 114 -2.31 -5.47 1.36
CA GLY A 114 -2.04 -5.61 -0.08
C GLY A 114 -1.07 -6.75 -0.39
N GLY A 115 -0.03 -6.92 0.44
CA GLY A 115 0.93 -8.02 0.33
C GLY A 115 0.25 -9.38 0.51
N LEU A 116 -0.58 -9.51 1.55
CA LEU A 116 -1.42 -10.69 1.80
C LEU A 116 -2.30 -11.03 0.58
N MET A 117 -3.03 -10.05 0.05
CA MET A 117 -3.91 -10.23 -1.10
C MET A 117 -3.14 -10.70 -2.33
N ILE A 118 -1.96 -10.12 -2.61
CA ILE A 118 -1.11 -10.51 -3.73
C ILE A 118 -0.61 -11.95 -3.58
N GLY A 119 -0.27 -12.38 -2.36
CA GLY A 119 0.05 -13.76 -2.04
C GLY A 119 -1.08 -14.74 -2.38
N ILE A 120 -2.30 -14.40 -1.96
CA ILE A 120 -3.51 -15.19 -2.23
C ILE A 120 -3.79 -15.27 -3.74
N LEU A 121 -3.69 -14.13 -4.44
CA LEU A 121 -3.88 -14.05 -5.89
C LEU A 121 -2.85 -14.90 -6.64
N THR A 122 -1.59 -14.87 -6.21
CA THR A 122 -0.52 -15.68 -6.80
C THR A 122 -0.75 -17.16 -6.57
N ALA A 123 -1.21 -17.57 -5.39
CA ALA A 123 -1.59 -18.96 -5.12
C ALA A 123 -2.74 -19.42 -6.02
N ASN A 124 -3.79 -18.60 -6.17
CA ASN A 124 -4.92 -18.89 -7.05
C ASN A 124 -4.54 -18.96 -8.53
N PHE A 125 -3.55 -18.18 -8.96
CA PHE A 125 -3.01 -18.24 -10.33
C PHE A 125 -2.27 -19.55 -10.61
N ILE A 126 -1.64 -20.15 -9.59
CA ILE A 126 -0.85 -21.39 -9.72
C ILE A 126 -1.71 -22.65 -9.52
N ASP A 127 -2.64 -22.65 -8.55
CA ASP A 127 -3.54 -23.78 -8.26
C ASP A 127 -4.94 -23.51 -8.83
N THR A 128 -5.17 -23.87 -10.11
CA THR A 128 -6.47 -23.76 -10.79
C THR A 128 -7.44 -24.84 -10.31
N SER A 129 -7.85 -24.80 -9.05
CA SER A 129 -8.97 -25.61 -8.55
C SER A 129 -10.31 -24.99 -8.98
N GLU A 130 -11.22 -25.78 -9.57
CA GLU A 130 -12.55 -25.32 -9.99
C GLU A 130 -13.37 -24.69 -8.85
N ARG A 131 -13.09 -25.03 -7.58
CA ARG A 131 -13.75 -24.40 -6.41
C ARG A 131 -13.22 -23.00 -6.08
N ILE A 132 -12.00 -22.66 -6.49
CA ILE A 132 -11.42 -21.31 -6.36
C ILE A 132 -12.07 -20.33 -7.35
N SER A 133 -12.57 -20.82 -8.49
CA SER A 133 -13.35 -20.01 -9.45
C SER A 133 -14.64 -19.42 -8.84
N LEU A 134 -15.25 -20.11 -7.86
CA LEU A 134 -16.42 -19.62 -7.13
C LEU A 134 -16.07 -18.48 -6.15
N LEU A 135 -14.85 -18.50 -5.60
CA LEU A 135 -14.31 -17.40 -4.80
C LEU A 135 -13.96 -16.20 -5.67
N ALA A 136 -13.45 -16.48 -6.88
CA ALA A 136 -13.19 -15.46 -7.87
C ALA A 136 -14.46 -14.73 -8.34
N ASN A 137 -15.58 -15.44 -8.46
CA ASN A 137 -16.87 -14.86 -8.84
C ASN A 137 -17.52 -13.96 -7.78
N LYS A 138 -17.14 -14.08 -6.50
CA LYS A 138 -17.71 -13.24 -5.41
C LYS A 138 -16.93 -11.97 -5.11
N SER A 139 -15.69 -11.88 -5.58
CA SER A 139 -14.86 -10.72 -5.36
C SER A 139 -14.50 -10.15 -6.72
N PHE A 140 -15.09 -9.01 -7.08
CA PHE A 140 -15.09 -8.39 -8.42
C PHE A 140 -13.70 -8.19 -9.05
N LEU A 141 -12.63 -8.33 -8.27
CA LEU A 141 -11.23 -8.24 -8.70
C LEU A 141 -10.60 -9.58 -9.08
N PHE A 142 -11.26 -10.70 -8.76
CA PHE A 142 -10.71 -12.05 -8.92
C PHE A 142 -11.23 -12.74 -10.19
N SER A 143 -12.18 -12.13 -10.90
CA SER A 143 -12.58 -12.49 -12.26
C SER A 143 -11.49 -12.03 -13.24
N ASP A 144 -10.84 -12.97 -13.93
CA ASP A 144 -9.78 -12.74 -14.93
C ASP A 144 -8.52 -12.01 -14.41
N VAL A 145 -7.98 -12.46 -13.28
CA VAL A 145 -6.67 -11.98 -12.79
C VAL A 145 -5.55 -12.51 -13.68
N GLY A 146 -5.17 -11.69 -14.66
CA GLY A 146 -3.98 -11.93 -15.47
C GLY A 146 -2.68 -11.62 -14.72
N PHE A 147 -1.58 -12.20 -15.21
CA PHE A 147 -0.22 -11.92 -14.73
C PHE A 147 0.08 -10.41 -14.63
N PHE A 148 -0.38 -9.62 -15.61
CA PHE A 148 -0.19 -8.17 -15.63
C PHE A 148 -0.91 -7.44 -14.50
N THR A 149 -2.07 -7.94 -14.06
CA THR A 149 -2.81 -7.37 -12.93
C THR A 149 -2.04 -7.58 -11.63
N ILE A 150 -1.49 -8.78 -11.41
CA ILE A 150 -0.65 -9.07 -10.25
C ILE A 150 0.58 -8.17 -10.26
N LEU A 151 1.25 -8.01 -11.40
CA LEU A 151 2.42 -7.13 -11.51
C LEU A 151 2.08 -5.65 -11.22
N ALA A 152 0.94 -5.16 -11.71
CA ALA A 152 0.47 -3.81 -11.45
C ALA A 152 0.15 -3.60 -9.96
N LEU A 153 -0.54 -4.56 -9.33
CA LEU A 153 -0.79 -4.55 -7.89
C LEU A 153 0.52 -4.58 -7.10
N CYS A 154 1.51 -5.35 -7.56
CA CYS A 154 2.81 -5.40 -6.93
C CYS A 154 3.45 -4.01 -6.86
N LEU A 155 3.48 -3.32 -8.00
CA LEU A 155 4.02 -1.97 -8.13
C LEU A 155 3.25 -0.97 -7.25
N LEU A 156 1.91 -0.96 -7.34
CA LEU A 156 1.07 -0.04 -6.57
C LEU A 156 1.25 -0.25 -5.06
N ASN A 157 1.32 -1.50 -4.61
CA ASN A 157 1.53 -1.81 -3.20
C ASN A 157 2.94 -1.34 -2.75
N SER A 158 3.98 -1.55 -3.55
CA SER A 158 5.32 -1.02 -3.24
C SER A 158 5.35 0.52 -3.19
N LEU A 159 4.52 1.22 -3.97
CA LEU A 159 4.38 2.67 -3.86
C LEU A 159 3.75 3.11 -2.53
N LEU A 160 2.77 2.37 -2.02
CA LEU A 160 2.19 2.65 -0.69
C LEU A 160 3.26 2.56 0.40
N TRP A 161 4.09 1.51 0.37
CA TRP A 161 5.22 1.38 1.27
C TRP A 161 6.21 2.53 1.13
N LEU A 162 6.57 2.89 -0.11
CA LEU A 162 7.52 3.96 -0.38
C LEU A 162 7.03 5.30 0.16
N PHE A 163 5.75 5.63 -0.04
CA PHE A 163 5.18 6.88 0.49
C PHE A 163 5.05 6.86 2.01
N GLY A 164 4.69 5.72 2.60
CA GLY A 164 4.68 5.51 4.05
C GLY A 164 6.04 5.78 4.68
N GLU A 165 7.07 5.05 4.25
CA GLU A 165 8.42 5.18 4.80
C GLU A 165 9.07 6.53 4.48
N ALA A 166 8.66 7.18 3.38
CA ALA A 166 9.08 8.55 3.08
C ALA A 166 8.44 9.59 4.00
N ILE A 167 7.14 9.47 4.34
CA ILE A 167 6.47 10.47 5.19
C ILE A 167 6.85 10.35 6.66
N HIS A 168 7.13 9.14 7.14
CA HIS A 168 7.56 8.89 8.51
C HIS A 168 8.51 7.71 8.59
N SER A 169 9.78 7.98 8.95
CA SER A 169 10.72 6.92 9.32
C SER A 169 10.51 6.54 10.78
N ARG A 170 10.19 5.26 11.05
CA ARG A 170 9.91 4.76 12.40
C ARG A 170 11.12 4.89 13.33
N ASN A 171 12.32 4.67 12.81
CA ASN A 171 13.56 4.66 13.61
C ASN A 171 14.03 6.07 13.95
N GLU A 172 13.92 7.00 13.02
CA GLU A 172 14.45 8.36 13.20
C GLU A 172 13.39 9.39 13.59
N GLN A 173 12.10 9.04 13.48
CA GLN A 173 10.95 9.95 13.68
C GLN A 173 10.95 11.17 12.72
N THR A 174 11.72 11.08 11.64
CA THR A 174 11.89 12.09 10.59
C THR A 174 11.09 11.73 9.33
N TYR A 175 11.27 12.49 8.26
CA TYR A 175 10.79 12.17 6.90
C TYR A 175 12.01 11.94 6.01
N SER A 176 11.86 11.17 4.94
CA SER A 176 12.96 10.72 4.10
C SER A 176 12.57 10.58 2.62
N GLY A 177 13.53 10.17 1.79
CA GLY A 177 13.29 9.85 0.38
C GLY A 177 12.62 10.97 -0.42
N VAL A 178 11.59 10.59 -1.19
CA VAL A 178 10.81 11.50 -2.04
C VAL A 178 10.24 12.69 -1.26
N VAL A 179 9.76 12.50 -0.02
CA VAL A 179 9.23 13.61 0.79
C VAL A 179 10.34 14.60 1.15
N ALA A 180 11.53 14.12 1.50
CA ALA A 180 12.67 14.99 1.79
C ALA A 180 13.14 15.78 0.56
N LEU A 181 13.03 15.20 -0.63
CA LEU A 181 13.27 15.91 -1.88
C LEU A 181 12.22 16.99 -2.13
N LEU A 182 10.93 16.68 -1.95
CA LEU A 182 9.82 17.62 -2.13
C LEU A 182 9.95 18.84 -1.21
N MET A 183 10.33 18.65 0.06
CA MET A 183 10.51 19.74 1.03
C MET A 183 11.68 20.69 0.68
N LYS A 184 12.61 20.27 -0.19
CA LYS A 184 13.75 21.08 -0.65
C LYS A 184 13.45 21.87 -1.93
N VAL A 185 12.35 21.58 -2.63
CA VAL A 185 11.98 22.26 -3.87
C VAL A 185 11.42 23.65 -3.56
N PRO A 186 11.82 24.71 -4.30
CA PRO A 186 11.26 26.05 -4.13
C PRO A 186 9.73 26.06 -4.31
N LEU A 187 9.02 26.74 -3.40
CA LEU A 187 7.55 26.83 -3.39
C LEU A 187 6.91 27.22 -4.73
N ARG A 188 7.56 28.14 -5.46
CA ARG A 188 7.09 28.61 -6.78
C ARG A 188 6.86 27.47 -7.78
N PHE A 189 7.58 26.36 -7.62
CA PHE A 189 7.47 25.18 -8.49
C PHE A 189 6.67 24.05 -7.84
N SER A 190 6.71 23.92 -6.52
CA SER A 190 6.00 22.83 -5.83
C SER A 190 4.50 23.09 -5.65
N ILE A 191 4.07 24.33 -5.44
CA ILE A 191 2.65 24.67 -5.20
C ILE A 191 1.75 24.29 -6.39
N PRO A 192 2.05 24.72 -7.64
CA PRO A 192 1.17 24.39 -8.77
C PRO A 192 1.08 22.88 -9.00
N GLY A 193 2.22 22.18 -8.92
CA GLY A 193 2.27 20.72 -9.04
C GLY A 193 1.47 20.01 -7.94
N TYR A 194 1.63 20.45 -6.70
CA TYR A 194 0.88 19.92 -5.56
C TYR A 194 -0.63 20.11 -5.73
N ILE A 195 -1.09 21.30 -6.12
CA ILE A 195 -2.52 21.58 -6.33
C ILE A 195 -3.08 20.70 -7.43
N VAL A 196 -2.40 20.59 -8.58
CA VAL A 196 -2.84 19.76 -9.70
C VAL A 196 -2.92 18.30 -9.30
N VAL A 197 -1.86 17.75 -8.69
CA VAL A 197 -1.82 16.33 -8.28
C VAL A 197 -2.90 16.04 -7.23
N THR A 198 -3.03 16.91 -6.23
CA THR A 198 -4.04 16.73 -5.16
C THR A 198 -5.46 16.83 -5.72
N ALA A 199 -5.72 17.78 -6.62
CA ALA A 199 -7.03 17.92 -7.26
C ALA A 199 -7.39 16.71 -8.14
N VAL A 200 -6.42 16.20 -8.90
CA VAL A 200 -6.60 14.97 -9.69
C VAL A 200 -6.90 13.78 -8.78
N LEU A 201 -6.12 13.58 -7.71
CA LEU A 201 -6.34 12.49 -6.77
C LEU A 201 -7.70 12.59 -6.07
N ALA A 202 -8.06 13.79 -5.59
CA ALA A 202 -9.36 14.02 -4.98
C ALA A 202 -10.52 13.76 -5.96
N ASN A 203 -10.39 14.24 -7.21
CA ASN A 203 -11.40 14.00 -8.24
C ASN A 203 -11.54 12.51 -8.57
N LEU A 204 -10.42 11.79 -8.70
CA LEU A 204 -10.44 10.34 -8.92
C LEU A 204 -11.18 9.62 -7.80
N VAL A 205 -10.93 9.97 -6.54
CA VAL A 205 -11.62 9.38 -5.38
C VAL A 205 -13.11 9.68 -5.38
N VAL A 206 -13.53 10.90 -5.75
CA VAL A 206 -14.95 11.29 -5.79
C VAL A 206 -15.68 10.65 -6.98
N SER A 207 -14.97 10.39 -8.08
CA SER A 207 -15.55 9.84 -9.32
C SER A 207 -15.65 8.31 -9.33
N GLN A 208 -15.09 7.62 -8.33
CA GLN A 208 -15.16 6.16 -8.14
C GLN A 208 -16.28 5.79 -7.16
#